data_AF-A0A259FJB1-F1
#
_entry.id   AF-A0A259FJB1-F1
#
_cell.length_a   1.000
_cell.length_b   1.000
_cell.length_c   1.000
_cell.angle_alpha   90.00
_cell.angle_beta   90.00
_cell.angle_gamma   90.00
#
_symmetry.space_group_name_H-M   'P 1'
#
loop_
_entity.id
_entity.type
_entity.pdbx_description
1 polymer ?
#
loop_
_entity_poly.entity_id
_entity_poly.type
_entity_poly.pdbx_seq_one_letter_code
_entity_poly.pdbx_strand_id
1 'polypeptide(L)'
;MLVASGAQANIADSNDRAKTADESGDLFSHVFSESQNATYTVDLGLSLNQFMAGNVNAAGIKLVWDLDDNAFIDMSSVDSGITITQTLNYGDIWDTFATDAVIGASDLSFEVKAMDGLPSALAPTGANQYLSTTNSDSIAATNSQVFSMDNWDAIIIAANEDQTNSTHGGDLSIAGANMFDLGDFDNVSYLEGGLNWKGAVNFSTASFSITDELYFWYVTNSSASGAFEASYTTLAGFWTFDPETAQLTYATAPVPEAETYAMMLAGLGLVGFMAARRRKAA
;
A
#
# COMPACT_ATOMS: atom_id res chain seq x y z
N MET A 1 -33.43 22.50 17.26
CA MET A 1 -32.32 21.64 17.72
C MET A 1 -31.55 21.29 16.47
N LEU A 2 -30.41 21.96 16.27
CA LEU A 2 -29.58 21.78 15.07
C LEU A 2 -28.99 20.37 15.16
N VAL A 3 -29.44 19.48 14.30
CA VAL A 3 -28.82 18.15 14.14
C VAL A 3 -27.46 18.44 13.53
N ALA A 4 -26.39 18.22 14.30
CA ALA A 4 -25.06 18.17 13.72
C ALA A 4 -25.08 16.98 12.75
N SER A 5 -25.16 17.29 11.45
CA SER A 5 -24.92 16.37 10.35
C SER A 5 -23.45 15.98 10.43
N GLY A 6 -23.19 14.84 11.06
CA GLY A 6 -21.84 14.37 11.20
C GLY A 6 -21.32 13.86 9.84
N ALA A 7 -20.18 14.38 9.40
CA ALA A 7 -19.55 14.13 8.12
C ALA A 7 -18.79 12.80 8.07
N GLN A 8 -18.96 12.01 7.02
CA GLN A 8 -18.34 10.70 6.81
C GLN A 8 -16.86 10.88 6.46
N ALA A 9 -15.93 10.25 7.18
CA ALA A 9 -14.55 10.13 6.68
C ALA A 9 -14.54 9.04 5.62
N ASN A 10 -14.18 9.42 4.38
CA ASN A 10 -14.11 8.52 3.22
C ASN A 10 -12.63 8.36 2.82
N ILE A 11 -12.27 7.22 2.23
CA ILE A 11 -11.00 7.12 1.49
C ILE A 11 -11.09 8.09 0.33
N ALA A 12 -10.24 9.13 0.30
CA ALA A 12 -10.32 10.13 -0.76
C ALA A 12 -9.83 9.53 -2.08
N ASP A 13 -10.66 9.64 -3.10
CA ASP A 13 -10.32 9.22 -4.46
C ASP A 13 -9.63 10.35 -5.25
N SER A 14 -9.48 10.15 -6.55
CA SER A 14 -8.86 11.12 -7.46
C SER A 14 -9.72 12.36 -7.74
N ASN A 15 -11.03 12.33 -7.44
CA ASN A 15 -12.00 13.40 -7.64
C ASN A 15 -12.26 14.21 -6.36
N ASP A 16 -11.99 13.64 -5.19
CA ASP A 16 -12.28 14.24 -3.88
C ASP A 16 -11.33 15.37 -3.48
N ARG A 17 -10.13 15.42 -4.07
CA ARG A 17 -9.09 16.38 -3.70
C ARG A 17 -8.65 17.23 -4.89
N ALA A 18 -8.41 18.53 -4.64
CA ALA A 18 -7.90 19.41 -5.69
C ALA A 18 -6.46 19.03 -6.04
N LYS A 19 -6.05 19.16 -7.31
CA LYS A 19 -4.68 18.80 -7.75
C LYS A 19 -3.62 19.78 -7.23
N THR A 20 -3.36 19.79 -5.94
CA THR A 20 -2.21 20.46 -5.32
C THR A 20 -1.24 19.41 -4.77
N ALA A 21 -0.02 19.83 -4.42
CA ALA A 21 1.07 18.92 -4.04
C ALA A 21 0.74 18.02 -2.84
N ASP A 22 -0.23 18.41 -2.00
CA ASP A 22 -0.57 17.70 -0.76
C ASP A 22 -1.91 16.93 -0.88
N GLU A 23 -2.58 17.03 -2.03
CA GLU A 23 -4.00 16.70 -2.22
C GLU A 23 -4.24 15.67 -3.34
N SER A 24 -3.36 14.67 -3.46
CA SER A 24 -3.65 13.46 -4.27
C SER A 24 -4.58 12.51 -3.53
N GLY A 25 -5.11 11.48 -4.22
CA GLY A 25 -5.90 10.42 -3.59
C GLY A 25 -5.12 9.69 -2.50
N ASP A 26 -5.87 9.09 -1.58
CA ASP A 26 -5.33 8.49 -0.37
C ASP A 26 -4.69 7.13 -0.65
N LEU A 27 -3.65 6.85 0.13
CA LEU A 27 -3.03 5.55 0.25
C LEU A 27 -3.94 4.72 1.15
N PHE A 28 -4.38 3.57 0.67
CA PHE A 28 -5.23 2.66 1.43
C PHE A 28 -4.70 1.24 1.32
N SER A 29 -5.05 0.44 2.32
CA SER A 29 -4.84 -1.00 2.35
C SER A 29 -6.17 -1.71 2.16
N HIS A 30 -6.11 -2.88 1.56
CA HIS A 30 -7.23 -3.79 1.43
C HIS A 30 -6.77 -5.22 1.75
N VAL A 31 -7.49 -5.89 2.64
CA VAL A 31 -7.24 -7.26 3.08
C VAL A 31 -8.48 -8.07 2.75
N PHE A 32 -8.34 -9.27 2.18
CA PHE A 32 -9.49 -10.02 1.68
C PHE A 32 -9.29 -11.52 1.72
N SER A 33 -10.41 -12.24 1.83
CA SER A 33 -10.51 -13.68 1.57
C SER A 33 -11.78 -13.97 0.76
N GLU A 34 -11.60 -14.58 -0.40
CA GLU A 34 -12.68 -15.04 -1.28
C GLU A 34 -13.48 -16.16 -0.63
N SER A 35 -12.78 -17.13 -0.03
CA SER A 35 -13.37 -18.32 0.55
C SER A 35 -14.25 -17.99 1.76
N GLN A 36 -13.94 -16.90 2.46
CA GLN A 36 -14.73 -16.39 3.58
C GLN A 36 -15.69 -15.26 3.20
N ASN A 37 -15.64 -14.76 1.97
CA ASN A 37 -16.38 -13.58 1.52
C ASN A 37 -16.23 -12.43 2.53
N ALA A 38 -14.99 -12.08 2.83
CA ALA A 38 -14.63 -11.09 3.84
C ALA A 38 -13.59 -10.13 3.27
N THR A 39 -13.85 -8.83 3.44
CA THR A 39 -12.93 -7.76 3.03
C THR A 39 -12.76 -6.74 4.14
N TYR A 40 -11.56 -6.18 4.21
CA TYR A 40 -11.20 -5.10 5.10
C TYR A 40 -10.41 -4.02 4.36
N THR A 41 -11.02 -2.86 4.16
CA THR A 41 -10.36 -1.71 3.47
C THR A 41 -10.16 -0.58 4.45
N VAL A 42 -9.01 0.08 4.42
CA VAL A 42 -8.64 1.14 5.37
C VAL A 42 -7.73 2.19 4.73
N ASP A 43 -8.02 3.46 5.00
CA ASP A 43 -7.13 4.60 4.71
C ASP A 43 -5.89 4.61 5.63
N LEU A 44 -4.69 4.68 5.06
CA LEU A 44 -3.42 4.65 5.77
C LEU A 44 -2.93 6.03 6.24
N GLY A 45 -3.70 7.09 6.06
CA GLY A 45 -3.37 8.38 6.64
C GLY A 45 -2.45 9.26 5.80
N LEU A 46 -2.19 8.86 4.56
CA LEU A 46 -1.26 9.53 3.65
C LEU A 46 -1.88 9.64 2.28
N SER A 47 -1.66 10.76 1.61
CA SER A 47 -1.89 10.86 0.19
C SER A 47 -0.75 10.22 -0.61
N LEU A 48 -1.03 9.81 -1.86
CA LEU A 48 -0.02 9.33 -2.80
C LEU A 48 1.21 10.25 -2.85
N ASN A 49 1.01 11.57 -2.98
CA ASN A 49 2.08 12.55 -3.06
C ASN A 49 2.86 12.67 -1.76
N GLN A 50 2.20 12.59 -0.59
CA GLN A 50 2.90 12.58 0.70
C GLN A 50 3.82 11.36 0.81
N PHE A 51 3.35 10.18 0.40
CA PHE A 51 4.17 8.98 0.38
C PHE A 51 5.36 9.12 -0.59
N MET A 52 5.12 9.62 -1.80
CA MET A 52 6.14 9.79 -2.83
C MET A 52 7.15 10.91 -2.53
N ALA A 53 6.77 11.91 -1.74
CA ALA A 53 7.66 12.96 -1.27
C ALA A 53 8.60 12.48 -0.14
N GLY A 54 8.24 11.38 0.53
CA GLY A 54 9.08 10.75 1.55
C GLY A 54 10.34 10.10 0.98
N ASN A 55 11.29 9.86 1.87
CA ASN A 55 12.54 9.14 1.59
C ASN A 55 12.33 7.62 1.55
N VAL A 56 11.21 7.16 0.99
CA VAL A 56 10.74 5.76 1.02
C VAL A 56 11.65 4.78 0.25
N ASN A 57 12.62 5.29 -0.50
CA ASN A 57 13.63 4.50 -1.21
C ASN A 57 14.97 4.39 -0.47
N ALA A 58 15.16 5.09 0.65
CA ALA A 58 16.38 4.97 1.43
C ALA A 58 16.45 3.61 2.14
N ALA A 59 17.66 3.10 2.30
CA ALA A 59 17.87 1.89 3.08
C ALA A 59 17.61 2.15 4.57
N GLY A 60 16.94 1.20 5.22
CA GLY A 60 16.62 1.28 6.65
C GLY A 60 15.30 2.00 6.95
N ILE A 61 14.49 2.26 5.93
CA ILE A 61 13.08 2.67 6.12
C ILE A 61 12.28 1.48 6.65
N LYS A 62 11.50 1.72 7.70
CA LYS A 62 10.50 0.82 8.27
C LYS A 62 9.32 1.64 8.81
N LEU A 63 8.20 1.61 8.10
CA LEU A 63 6.96 2.28 8.46
C LEU A 63 5.94 1.21 8.86
N VAL A 64 5.26 1.40 9.99
CA VAL A 64 4.31 0.42 10.54
C VAL A 64 2.98 1.10 10.80
N TRP A 65 1.92 0.55 10.21
CA TRP A 65 0.54 0.86 10.55
C TRP A 65 0.00 -0.27 11.41
N ASP A 66 -0.41 0.07 12.63
CA ASP A 66 -1.07 -0.85 13.55
C ASP A 66 -2.57 -0.64 13.42
N LEU A 67 -3.23 -1.60 12.76
CA LEU A 67 -4.64 -1.50 12.39
C LEU A 67 -5.58 -1.75 13.57
N ASP A 68 -5.06 -2.26 14.69
CA ASP A 68 -5.81 -2.49 15.93
C ASP A 68 -5.63 -1.32 16.92
N ASP A 69 -4.41 -0.75 17.01
CA ASP A 69 -4.11 0.37 17.94
C ASP A 69 -4.35 1.77 17.33
N ASN A 70 -4.93 1.86 16.13
CA ASN A 70 -5.18 3.14 15.44
C ASN A 70 -3.90 3.97 15.24
N ALA A 71 -2.76 3.30 15.03
CA ALA A 71 -1.46 3.93 15.16
C ALA A 71 -0.62 3.82 13.90
N PHE A 72 0.25 4.82 13.72
CA PHE A 72 1.35 4.79 12.78
C PHE A 72 2.65 5.05 13.52
N ILE A 73 3.65 4.23 13.25
CA ILE A 73 4.97 4.30 13.86
C ILE A 73 6.02 4.27 12.76
N ASP A 74 6.83 5.33 12.68
CA ASP A 74 8.06 5.32 11.92
C ASP A 74 9.17 4.68 12.77
N MET A 75 9.56 3.45 12.42
CA MET A 75 10.64 2.69 13.05
C MET A 75 11.93 2.73 12.21
N SER A 76 12.03 3.65 11.26
CA SER A 76 13.16 3.74 10.34
C SER A 76 14.46 4.08 11.06
N SER A 77 15.58 3.49 10.64
CA SER A 77 16.92 3.87 11.10
C SER A 77 17.44 5.16 10.44
N VAL A 78 16.74 5.61 9.41
CA VAL A 78 16.98 6.88 8.69
C VAL A 78 15.67 7.66 8.67
N ASP A 79 15.73 8.99 8.63
CA ASP A 79 14.52 9.81 8.55
C ASP A 79 13.76 9.51 7.25
N SER A 80 12.51 9.05 7.40
CA SER A 80 11.62 8.78 6.28
C SER A 80 11.04 10.06 5.69
N GLY A 81 11.00 11.15 6.45
CA GLY A 81 10.28 12.38 6.06
C GLY A 81 8.76 12.20 5.94
N ILE A 82 8.22 11.03 6.31
CA ILE A 82 6.78 10.77 6.32
C ILE A 82 6.19 11.32 7.62
N THR A 83 5.13 12.10 7.51
CA THR A 83 4.36 12.59 8.65
C THR A 83 2.88 12.38 8.35
N ILE A 84 2.22 11.58 9.17
CA ILE A 84 0.77 11.43 9.11
C ILE A 84 0.14 12.74 9.58
N THR A 85 -0.57 13.43 8.69
CA THR A 85 -1.20 14.73 8.98
C THR A 85 -2.65 14.63 9.43
N GLN A 86 -3.27 13.48 9.19
CA GLN A 86 -4.60 13.16 9.69
C GLN A 86 -4.50 12.37 11.00
N THR A 87 -5.58 12.36 11.78
CA THR A 87 -5.68 11.36 12.87
C THR A 87 -5.68 9.97 12.22
N LEU A 88 -5.47 8.87 12.94
CA LEU A 88 -5.81 7.53 12.46
C LEU A 88 -6.85 6.95 13.41
N ASN A 89 -7.88 6.31 12.88
CA ASN A 89 -8.92 5.66 13.68
C ASN A 89 -9.56 4.51 12.92
N TYR A 90 -8.98 3.35 13.11
CA TYR A 90 -9.38 2.05 12.61
C TYR A 90 -10.55 1.40 13.37
N GLY A 91 -10.79 1.83 14.62
CA GLY A 91 -11.81 1.28 15.50
C GLY A 91 -11.61 -0.22 15.77
N ASP A 92 -12.66 -0.91 16.22
CA ASP A 92 -12.65 -2.36 16.50
C ASP A 92 -12.95 -3.20 15.22
N ILE A 93 -12.71 -2.63 14.04
CA ILE A 93 -13.18 -3.19 12.77
C ILE A 93 -12.28 -4.35 12.34
N TRP A 94 -10.97 -4.24 12.63
CA TRP A 94 -10.04 -5.35 12.45
C TRP A 94 -10.48 -6.58 13.25
N ASP A 95 -10.83 -6.43 14.52
CA ASP A 95 -11.33 -7.54 15.36
C ASP A 95 -12.58 -8.22 14.78
N THR A 96 -13.42 -7.46 14.10
CA THR A 96 -14.63 -8.00 13.44
C THR A 96 -14.27 -8.80 12.18
N PHE A 97 -13.28 -8.33 11.41
CA PHE A 97 -12.74 -9.03 10.25
C PHE A 97 -11.94 -10.29 10.62
N ALA A 98 -11.09 -10.18 11.64
CA ALA A 98 -10.05 -11.13 12.02
C ALA A 98 -10.56 -12.36 12.77
N THR A 99 -11.66 -12.95 12.32
CA THR A 99 -12.15 -14.22 12.85
C THR A 99 -11.14 -15.35 12.57
N ASP A 100 -11.11 -16.39 13.41
CA ASP A 100 -10.27 -17.59 13.19
C ASP A 100 -10.42 -18.19 11.78
N ALA A 101 -11.62 -18.10 11.20
CA ALA A 101 -11.92 -18.61 9.86
C ALA A 101 -11.28 -17.76 8.75
N VAL A 102 -11.28 -16.43 8.89
CA VAL A 102 -10.67 -15.49 7.94
C VAL A 102 -9.15 -15.50 8.06
N ILE A 103 -8.62 -15.40 9.28
CA ILE A 103 -7.17 -15.39 9.53
C ILE A 103 -6.53 -16.72 9.14
N GLY A 104 -7.24 -17.84 9.33
CA GLY A 104 -6.80 -19.16 8.91
C GLY A 104 -7.04 -19.49 7.43
N ALA A 105 -7.64 -18.58 6.65
CA ALA A 105 -7.98 -18.84 5.25
C ALA A 105 -6.71 -18.88 4.38
N SER A 106 -6.58 -19.92 3.55
CA SER A 106 -5.40 -20.09 2.68
C SER A 106 -5.30 -19.06 1.56
N ASP A 107 -6.42 -18.41 1.24
CA ASP A 107 -6.58 -17.38 0.22
C ASP A 107 -6.56 -15.95 0.82
N LEU A 108 -6.35 -15.82 2.13
CA LEU A 108 -6.18 -14.51 2.75
C LEU A 108 -5.01 -13.77 2.09
N SER A 109 -5.29 -12.55 1.65
CA SER A 109 -4.39 -11.74 0.86
C SER A 109 -4.54 -10.27 1.24
N PHE A 110 -3.53 -9.45 0.92
CA PHE A 110 -3.60 -8.00 1.14
C PHE A 110 -3.03 -7.22 -0.04
N GLU A 111 -3.37 -5.96 -0.15
CA GLU A 111 -2.80 -5.05 -1.11
C GLU A 111 -2.81 -3.62 -0.58
N VAL A 112 -1.81 -2.85 -0.99
CA VAL A 112 -1.74 -1.40 -0.79
C VAL A 112 -1.75 -0.70 -2.13
N LYS A 113 -2.57 0.35 -2.23
CA LYS A 113 -2.79 1.12 -3.46
C LYS A 113 -3.02 2.60 -3.15
N ALA A 114 -2.78 3.43 -4.16
CA ALA A 114 -3.19 4.83 -4.18
C ALA A 114 -3.35 5.28 -5.64
N MET A 115 -4.13 6.34 -5.88
CA MET A 115 -4.31 6.86 -7.21
C MET A 115 -4.49 8.38 -7.23
N ASP A 116 -3.98 9.01 -8.27
CA ASP A 116 -4.17 10.42 -8.59
C ASP A 116 -4.29 10.55 -10.11
N GLY A 117 -5.52 10.63 -10.60
CA GLY A 117 -5.84 10.72 -12.02
C GLY A 117 -7.20 11.36 -12.23
N LEU A 118 -7.24 12.55 -12.86
CA LEU A 118 -8.53 13.08 -13.30
C LEU A 118 -8.90 12.38 -14.60
N PRO A 119 -10.15 11.90 -14.75
CA PRO A 119 -10.60 11.11 -15.88
C PRO A 119 -10.56 11.94 -17.16
N SER A 120 -9.39 11.96 -17.81
CA SER A 120 -9.24 12.53 -19.14
C SER A 120 -8.43 11.56 -19.96
N ALA A 121 -9.11 10.95 -20.94
CA ALA A 121 -8.42 10.26 -22.00
C ALA A 121 -7.37 11.21 -22.59
N LEU A 122 -6.12 10.75 -22.70
CA LEU A 122 -5.00 11.51 -23.27
C LEU A 122 -4.46 12.63 -22.34
N ALA A 123 -4.42 12.39 -21.02
CA ALA A 123 -3.83 13.33 -20.08
C ALA A 123 -2.33 13.63 -20.41
N PRO A 124 -1.81 14.82 -20.07
CA PRO A 124 -0.39 15.13 -20.20
C PRO A 124 0.50 14.13 -19.46
N THR A 125 1.77 13.99 -19.85
CA THR A 125 2.73 13.09 -19.17
C THR A 125 2.74 13.30 -17.66
N GLY A 126 2.63 12.21 -16.90
CA GLY A 126 2.67 12.21 -15.43
C GLY A 126 1.38 12.70 -14.75
N ALA A 127 0.31 12.94 -15.50
CA ALA A 127 -0.95 13.44 -14.96
C ALA A 127 -1.84 12.36 -14.33
N ASN A 128 -1.67 11.10 -14.75
CA ASN A 128 -2.24 9.94 -14.08
C ASN A 128 -1.10 9.23 -13.34
N GLN A 129 -1.31 8.98 -12.06
CA GLN A 129 -0.35 8.39 -11.15
C GLN A 129 -1.04 7.32 -10.32
N TYR A 130 -0.43 6.15 -10.23
CA TYR A 130 -0.93 5.05 -9.45
C TYR A 130 0.20 4.43 -8.66
N LEU A 131 -0.13 4.05 -7.44
CA LEU A 131 0.66 3.18 -6.62
C LEU A 131 -0.07 1.85 -6.50
N SER A 132 0.63 0.75 -6.74
CA SER A 132 0.05 -0.58 -6.57
C SER A 132 1.10 -1.55 -6.09
N THR A 133 0.70 -2.41 -5.18
CA THR A 133 1.48 -3.56 -4.75
C THR A 133 1.29 -4.75 -5.70
N THR A 134 2.35 -5.52 -5.91
CA THR A 134 2.31 -6.84 -6.56
C THR A 134 3.58 -7.62 -6.21
N ASN A 135 3.50 -8.95 -6.17
CA ASN A 135 4.65 -9.84 -6.03
C ASN A 135 5.40 -10.09 -7.35
N SER A 136 4.99 -9.43 -8.46
CA SER A 136 5.65 -9.58 -9.74
C SER A 136 6.99 -8.85 -9.77
N ASP A 137 8.04 -9.52 -10.24
CA ASP A 137 9.37 -8.93 -10.45
C ASP A 137 9.41 -7.88 -11.59
N SER A 138 8.33 -7.79 -12.37
CA SER A 138 8.17 -6.79 -13.42
C SER A 138 6.71 -6.50 -13.72
N ILE A 139 6.41 -5.28 -14.17
CA ILE A 139 5.09 -4.91 -14.66
C ILE A 139 5.20 -4.33 -16.08
N ALA A 140 4.13 -4.43 -16.86
CA ALA A 140 4.02 -3.81 -18.16
C ALA A 140 2.63 -3.20 -18.33
N ALA A 141 2.58 -1.91 -18.66
CA ALA A 141 1.33 -1.21 -18.94
C ALA A 141 1.54 -0.23 -20.10
N THR A 142 0.50 -0.03 -20.89
CA THR A 142 0.39 1.05 -21.88
C THR A 142 -0.29 2.26 -21.26
N ASN A 143 -0.09 3.44 -21.83
CA ASN A 143 -0.82 4.63 -21.42
C ASN A 143 -2.34 4.42 -21.51
N SER A 144 -2.83 3.65 -22.50
CA SER A 144 -4.26 3.32 -22.59
C SER A 144 -4.76 2.51 -21.40
N GLN A 145 -3.94 1.63 -20.86
CA GLN A 145 -4.25 0.86 -19.65
C GLN A 145 -4.26 1.76 -18.42
N VAL A 146 -3.26 2.64 -18.29
CA VAL A 146 -3.18 3.65 -17.22
C VAL A 146 -4.41 4.55 -17.23
N PHE A 147 -4.82 5.08 -18.39
CA PHE A 147 -6.05 5.87 -18.53
C PHE A 147 -7.34 5.07 -18.23
N SER A 148 -7.28 3.74 -18.26
CA SER A 148 -8.42 2.88 -17.94
C SER A 148 -8.50 2.54 -16.45
N MET A 149 -7.43 2.77 -15.68
CA MET A 149 -7.41 2.62 -14.22
C MET A 149 -8.27 3.68 -13.52
N ASP A 150 -8.62 4.79 -14.16
CA ASP A 150 -9.52 5.81 -13.60
C ASP A 150 -10.92 5.24 -13.24
N ASN A 151 -11.36 4.12 -13.85
CA ASN A 151 -12.64 3.48 -13.51
C ASN A 151 -12.68 2.81 -12.12
N TRP A 152 -11.58 2.89 -11.38
CA TRP A 152 -11.41 2.30 -10.05
C TRP A 152 -11.99 3.19 -8.94
N ASP A 153 -12.20 4.48 -9.19
CA ASP A 153 -12.95 5.39 -8.30
C ASP A 153 -14.30 4.77 -7.92
N ALA A 154 -14.98 4.13 -8.86
CA ALA A 154 -16.27 3.48 -8.61
C ALA A 154 -16.22 2.39 -7.53
N ILE A 155 -15.07 1.74 -7.35
CA ILE A 155 -14.86 0.71 -6.32
C ILE A 155 -14.65 1.37 -4.96
N ILE A 156 -13.84 2.44 -4.89
CA ILE A 156 -13.66 3.22 -3.66
C ILE A 156 -14.98 3.91 -3.24
N ILE A 157 -15.75 4.43 -4.20
CA ILE A 157 -17.06 5.03 -3.95
C ILE A 157 -18.04 3.98 -3.42
N ALA A 158 -18.18 2.84 -4.11
CA ALA A 158 -19.06 1.75 -3.64
C ALA A 158 -18.66 1.30 -2.23
N ALA A 159 -17.36 1.23 -1.98
CA ALA A 159 -16.84 0.90 -0.67
C ALA A 159 -17.26 1.97 0.38
N ASN A 160 -16.94 3.24 0.15
CA ASN A 160 -17.30 4.35 1.04
C ASN A 160 -18.82 4.53 1.28
N GLU A 161 -19.68 4.09 0.34
CA GLU A 161 -21.14 4.23 0.42
C GLU A 161 -21.85 3.08 1.14
N ASP A 162 -21.17 1.95 1.39
CA ASP A 162 -21.79 0.81 2.06
C ASP A 162 -21.97 1.04 3.57
N GLN A 163 -23.23 1.05 4.00
CA GLN A 163 -23.67 1.25 5.38
C GLN A 163 -23.46 0.03 6.28
N THR A 164 -23.24 -1.16 5.71
CA THR A 164 -22.95 -2.38 6.47
C THR A 164 -21.48 -2.50 6.85
N ASN A 165 -20.62 -1.78 6.11
CA ASN A 165 -19.17 -1.83 6.24
C ASN A 165 -18.59 -1.07 7.45
N SER A 166 -19.27 -0.08 8.03
CA SER A 166 -19.07 0.40 9.43
C SER A 166 -19.84 1.68 9.76
N THR A 167 -20.12 1.89 11.05
CA THR A 167 -20.58 3.19 11.57
C THR A 167 -19.39 4.12 11.78
N HIS A 168 -19.10 4.97 10.80
CA HIS A 168 -18.08 6.02 10.96
C HIS A 168 -18.55 7.15 11.87
N GLY A 169 -17.62 7.67 12.67
CA GLY A 169 -17.82 8.93 13.39
C GLY A 169 -18.05 10.05 12.38
N GLY A 170 -19.09 10.84 12.61
CA GLY A 170 -19.51 11.89 11.72
C GLY A 170 -18.62 13.15 11.74
N ASP A 171 -17.31 13.02 11.63
CA ASP A 171 -16.45 14.16 11.33
C ASP A 171 -15.41 13.77 10.28
N LEU A 172 -15.39 14.47 9.13
CA LEU A 172 -14.31 14.45 8.12
C LEU A 172 -12.92 14.78 8.69
N SER A 173 -12.85 15.12 9.98
CA SER A 173 -11.66 15.48 10.73
C SER A 173 -11.14 14.36 11.66
N ILE A 174 -11.83 13.22 11.71
CA ILE A 174 -11.40 12.00 12.41
C ILE A 174 -11.24 10.93 11.34
N ALA A 175 -10.04 10.40 11.15
CA ALA A 175 -9.75 9.50 10.04
C ALA A 175 -10.42 8.13 10.15
N GLY A 176 -10.24 7.35 9.08
CA GLY A 176 -10.47 5.92 9.04
C GLY A 176 -11.85 5.57 8.51
N ALA A 177 -11.99 5.63 7.18
CA ALA A 177 -12.90 4.72 6.51
C ALA A 177 -12.29 3.33 6.62
N ASN A 178 -12.65 2.60 7.67
CA ASN A 178 -12.34 1.18 7.80
C ASN A 178 -13.61 0.41 7.62
N MET A 179 -13.51 -0.64 6.85
CA MET A 179 -14.69 -1.28 6.31
C MET A 179 -14.62 -2.76 6.59
N PHE A 180 -15.67 -3.36 7.12
CA PHE A 180 -15.84 -4.80 7.24
C PHE A 180 -17.20 -5.22 6.70
N ASP A 181 -17.21 -6.03 5.63
CA ASP A 181 -18.42 -6.65 5.12
C ASP A 181 -18.27 -8.16 5.09
N LEU A 182 -19.35 -8.81 5.51
CA LEU A 182 -19.57 -10.24 5.47
C LEU A 182 -20.88 -10.52 4.74
N GLY A 183 -20.82 -10.68 3.43
CA GLY A 183 -21.88 -11.35 2.67
C GLY A 183 -22.64 -10.51 1.67
N ASP A 184 -22.19 -9.30 1.32
CA ASP A 184 -22.86 -8.47 0.34
C ASP A 184 -22.16 -8.41 -1.04
N PHE A 185 -22.80 -7.71 -1.98
CA PHE A 185 -22.37 -7.65 -3.38
C PHE A 185 -21.17 -6.72 -3.61
N ASP A 186 -20.91 -5.78 -2.70
CA ASP A 186 -19.88 -4.75 -2.84
C ASP A 186 -18.50 -5.30 -2.46
N ASN A 187 -18.41 -6.24 -1.51
CA ASN A 187 -17.22 -7.06 -1.23
C ASN A 187 -16.78 -7.87 -2.47
N VAL A 188 -17.72 -8.56 -3.11
CA VAL A 188 -17.47 -9.30 -4.36
C VAL A 188 -17.06 -8.35 -5.49
N SER A 189 -17.61 -7.13 -5.51
CA SER A 189 -17.28 -6.13 -6.53
C SER A 189 -15.85 -5.60 -6.38
N TYR A 190 -15.35 -5.40 -5.14
CA TYR A 190 -13.94 -5.11 -4.92
C TYR A 190 -13.08 -6.30 -5.33
N LEU A 191 -13.45 -7.53 -5.02
CA LEU A 191 -12.65 -8.70 -5.42
C LEU A 191 -12.52 -8.82 -6.95
N GLU A 192 -13.61 -8.66 -7.70
CA GLU A 192 -13.56 -8.76 -9.17
C GLU A 192 -12.88 -7.56 -9.84
N GLY A 193 -12.94 -6.37 -9.23
CA GLY A 193 -12.43 -5.13 -9.80
C GLY A 193 -11.09 -4.63 -9.23
N GLY A 194 -10.75 -5.04 -8.02
CA GLY A 194 -9.59 -4.60 -7.25
C GLY A 194 -8.31 -5.19 -7.80
N LEU A 195 -8.27 -6.52 -7.90
CA LEU A 195 -7.03 -7.30 -7.97
C LEU A 195 -6.09 -6.93 -9.14
N ASN A 196 -6.65 -6.51 -10.26
CA ASN A 196 -5.92 -6.15 -11.48
C ASN A 196 -6.40 -4.82 -12.07
N TRP A 197 -6.86 -3.89 -11.23
CA TRP A 197 -7.43 -2.60 -11.64
C TRP A 197 -8.56 -2.79 -12.67
N LYS A 198 -9.49 -3.70 -12.39
CA LYS A 198 -10.65 -4.05 -13.22
C LYS A 198 -10.23 -4.55 -14.61
N GLY A 199 -9.15 -5.32 -14.65
CA GLY A 199 -8.53 -5.83 -15.87
C GLY A 199 -7.79 -4.77 -16.69
N ALA A 200 -7.57 -3.56 -16.15
CA ALA A 200 -6.78 -2.55 -16.83
C ALA A 200 -5.31 -2.99 -16.95
N VAL A 201 -4.80 -3.82 -16.04
CA VAL A 201 -3.43 -4.34 -16.07
C VAL A 201 -3.35 -5.85 -16.14
N ASN A 202 -2.18 -6.33 -16.53
CA ASN A 202 -1.85 -7.74 -16.65
C ASN A 202 -1.26 -8.34 -15.35
N PHE A 203 -0.98 -7.51 -14.33
CA PHE A 203 -0.58 -7.98 -13.01
C PHE A 203 -1.82 -8.09 -12.11
N SER A 204 -1.79 -9.05 -11.18
CA SER A 204 -2.89 -9.31 -10.24
C SER A 204 -2.35 -9.48 -8.83
N THR A 205 -3.10 -8.99 -7.85
CA THR A 205 -2.86 -9.25 -6.42
C THR A 205 -3.53 -10.53 -5.90
N ALA A 206 -4.27 -11.24 -6.75
CA ALA A 206 -5.00 -12.47 -6.39
C ALA A 206 -4.14 -13.73 -6.20
N SER A 207 -2.83 -13.65 -6.42
CA SER A 207 -1.97 -14.84 -6.64
C SER A 207 -0.94 -15.07 -5.53
N PHE A 208 -1.12 -14.47 -4.37
CA PHE A 208 -0.14 -14.53 -3.29
C PHE A 208 -0.79 -14.71 -1.91
N SER A 209 0.00 -15.17 -0.94
CA SER A 209 -0.41 -15.36 0.44
C SER A 209 -0.28 -14.05 1.23
N ILE A 210 -1.08 -13.89 2.29
CA ILE A 210 -0.95 -12.83 3.30
C ILE A 210 0.49 -12.63 3.83
N THR A 211 1.31 -13.68 3.79
CA THR A 211 2.70 -13.67 4.28
C THR A 211 3.75 -13.29 3.23
N ASP A 212 3.35 -13.14 1.96
CA ASP A 212 4.28 -12.81 0.88
C ASP A 212 4.71 -11.33 0.93
N GLU A 213 5.95 -11.07 0.53
CA GLU A 213 6.45 -9.70 0.33
C GLU A 213 5.90 -9.13 -0.98
N LEU A 214 5.28 -7.95 -0.91
CA LEU A 214 4.74 -7.26 -2.10
C LEU A 214 5.56 -6.04 -2.46
N TYR A 215 6.11 -6.03 -3.68
CA TYR A 215 6.81 -4.86 -4.20
C TYR A 215 5.83 -3.74 -4.50
N PHE A 216 6.27 -2.51 -4.28
CA PHE A 216 5.45 -1.33 -4.51
C PHE A 216 5.85 -0.62 -5.80
N TRP A 217 4.89 -0.45 -6.71
CA TRP A 217 5.13 0.09 -8.04
C TRP A 217 4.44 1.43 -8.20
N TYR A 218 5.20 2.42 -8.65
CA TYR A 218 4.71 3.71 -9.10
C TYR A 218 4.55 3.71 -10.61
N VAL A 219 3.33 3.92 -11.10
CA VAL A 219 2.97 3.85 -12.52
C VAL A 219 2.41 5.20 -12.95
N THR A 220 2.92 5.74 -14.05
CA THR A 220 2.43 7.01 -14.62
C THR A 220 2.33 6.96 -16.13
N ASN A 221 1.46 7.79 -16.71
CA ASN A 221 1.39 7.89 -18.15
C ASN A 221 2.64 8.62 -18.70
N SER A 222 3.32 8.01 -19.68
CA SER A 222 4.52 8.58 -20.31
C SER A 222 4.20 9.69 -21.31
N SER A 223 2.96 9.74 -21.78
CA SER A 223 2.47 10.70 -22.78
C SER A 223 0.95 10.77 -22.81
N ALA A 224 0.43 11.69 -23.61
CA ALA A 224 -0.99 11.75 -23.96
C ALA A 224 -1.42 10.71 -25.01
N SER A 225 -0.55 9.82 -25.51
CA SER A 225 -0.91 8.79 -26.49
C SER A 225 -1.04 7.43 -25.81
N GLY A 226 -2.23 6.83 -25.91
CA GLY A 226 -2.54 5.52 -25.33
C GLY A 226 -1.70 4.36 -25.86
N ALA A 227 -1.10 4.50 -27.05
CA ALA A 227 -0.34 3.43 -27.71
C ALA A 227 1.09 3.24 -27.19
N PHE A 228 1.64 4.23 -26.46
CA PHE A 228 2.98 4.11 -25.89
C PHE A 228 2.95 3.38 -24.54
N GLU A 229 4.08 2.78 -24.20
CA GLU A 229 4.31 2.18 -22.88
C GLU A 229 4.23 3.26 -21.80
N ALA A 230 3.60 2.94 -20.67
CA ALA A 230 3.57 3.77 -19.48
C ALA A 230 4.93 3.78 -18.79
N SER A 231 5.19 4.82 -18.01
CA SER A 231 6.35 4.87 -17.14
C SER A 231 6.05 4.07 -15.87
N TYR A 232 6.99 3.25 -15.41
CA TYR A 232 6.89 2.57 -14.13
C TYR A 232 8.21 2.63 -13.38
N THR A 233 8.14 2.60 -12.05
CA THR A 233 9.29 2.57 -11.15
C THR A 233 8.95 1.67 -9.97
N THR A 234 9.79 0.67 -9.70
CA THR A 234 9.72 -0.09 -8.45
C THR A 234 10.32 0.76 -7.34
N LEU A 235 9.61 0.90 -6.23
CA LEU A 235 10.17 1.45 -5.01
C LEU A 235 11.07 0.41 -4.34
N ALA A 236 12.08 0.88 -3.60
CA ALA A 236 13.09 0.01 -3.00
C ALA A 236 12.53 -0.88 -1.87
N GLY A 237 11.40 -0.48 -1.29
CA GLY A 237 10.75 -1.22 -0.22
C GLY A 237 9.67 -2.17 -0.70
N PHE A 238 9.28 -3.05 0.21
CA PHE A 238 8.22 -4.01 0.05
C PHE A 238 7.24 -3.89 1.22
N TRP A 239 6.01 -4.32 0.98
CA TRP A 239 4.96 -4.40 1.98
C TRP A 239 4.86 -5.83 2.51
N THR A 240 4.55 -5.94 3.80
CA THR A 240 4.22 -7.18 4.49
C THR A 240 3.04 -6.92 5.41
N PHE A 241 2.27 -7.96 5.69
CA PHE A 241 1.15 -7.89 6.61
C PHE A 241 1.21 -9.03 7.62
N ASP A 242 1.08 -8.70 8.90
CA ASP A 242 0.94 -9.67 10.00
C ASP A 242 -0.52 -9.69 10.47
N PRO A 243 -1.29 -10.74 10.12
CA PRO A 243 -2.69 -10.85 10.54
C PRO A 243 -2.86 -11.20 12.02
N GLU A 244 -1.83 -11.69 12.72
CA GLU A 244 -1.93 -11.96 14.16
C GLU A 244 -1.86 -10.67 14.99
N THR A 245 -1.10 -9.68 14.51
CA THR A 245 -0.91 -8.39 15.19
C THR A 245 -1.58 -7.22 14.48
N ALA A 246 -2.32 -7.45 13.39
CA ALA A 246 -2.93 -6.40 12.56
C ALA A 246 -1.92 -5.38 12.01
N GLN A 247 -0.67 -5.78 11.77
CA GLN A 247 0.39 -4.84 11.39
C GLN A 247 0.66 -4.88 9.90
N LEU A 248 0.44 -3.75 9.24
CA LEU A 248 0.89 -3.49 7.88
C LEU A 248 2.23 -2.76 7.92
N THR A 249 3.25 -3.33 7.29
CA THR A 249 4.61 -2.78 7.32
C THR A 249 5.13 -2.51 5.91
N TYR A 250 5.62 -1.29 5.67
CA TYR A 250 6.49 -0.97 4.53
C TYR A 250 7.94 -0.92 4.99
N ALA A 251 8.80 -1.75 4.41
CA ALA A 251 10.22 -1.79 4.78
C ALA A 251 11.12 -1.85 3.56
N THR A 252 12.29 -1.23 3.68
CA THR A 252 13.41 -1.43 2.75
C THR A 252 14.37 -2.43 3.36
N ALA A 253 14.92 -3.33 2.55
CA ALA A 253 15.89 -4.30 3.04
C ALA A 253 17.04 -3.59 3.78
N PRO A 254 17.47 -4.09 4.95
CA PRO A 254 18.60 -3.50 5.65
C PRO A 254 19.83 -3.51 4.74
N VAL A 255 20.40 -2.33 4.46
CA VAL A 255 21.75 -2.30 3.86
C VAL A 255 22.70 -2.83 4.92
N PRO A 256 23.50 -3.87 4.64
CA PRO A 256 24.46 -4.35 5.61
C PRO A 256 25.37 -3.18 6.02
N GLU A 257 25.44 -2.93 7.32
CA GLU A 257 26.16 -1.77 7.83
C GLU A 257 27.63 -1.84 7.39
N ALA A 258 28.26 -0.67 7.17
CA ALA A 258 29.68 -0.60 6.84
C ALA A 258 30.55 -1.36 7.87
N GLU A 259 30.10 -1.43 9.12
CA GLU A 259 30.73 -2.20 10.19
C GLU A 259 30.65 -3.71 9.99
N THR A 260 29.56 -4.23 9.41
CA THR A 260 29.44 -5.65 9.06
C THR A 260 30.44 -6.03 7.98
N TYR A 261 30.61 -5.17 6.97
CA TYR A 261 31.66 -5.34 5.96
C TYR A 261 33.06 -5.20 6.56
N ALA A 262 33.28 -4.24 7.47
CA ALA A 262 34.56 -4.06 8.13
C ALA A 262 34.91 -5.26 9.03
N MET A 263 33.94 -5.83 9.75
CA MET A 263 34.13 -7.03 10.57
C MET A 263 34.36 -8.28 9.71
N MET A 264 33.66 -8.41 8.59
CA MET A 264 33.91 -9.49 7.63
C MET A 264 35.31 -9.36 7.02
N LEU A 265 35.73 -8.16 6.61
CA LEU A 265 37.07 -7.88 6.09
C LEU A 265 38.14 -8.08 7.17
N ALA A 266 37.88 -7.70 8.42
CA ALA A 266 38.77 -7.95 9.54
C ALA A 266 38.90 -9.46 9.81
N GLY A 267 37.80 -10.21 9.76
CA GLY A 267 37.78 -11.66 9.85
C GLY A 267 38.58 -12.34 8.74
N LEU A 268 38.37 -11.93 7.48
CA LEU A 268 39.15 -12.40 6.33
C LEU A 268 40.63 -12.02 6.45
N GLY A 269 40.94 -10.81 6.91
CA GLY A 269 42.29 -10.36 7.17
C GLY A 269 43.01 -11.21 8.22
N LEU A 270 42.33 -11.58 9.31
CA LEU A 270 42.86 -12.46 10.35
C LEU A 270 43.15 -13.87 9.81
N VAL A 271 42.22 -14.45 9.06
CA VAL A 271 42.39 -15.78 8.45
C VAL A 271 43.54 -15.77 7.44
N GLY A 272 43.61 -14.74 6.60
CA GLY A 272 44.72 -14.54 5.66
C GLY A 272 46.08 -14.43 6.37
N PHE A 273 46.14 -13.70 7.49
CA PHE A 273 47.34 -13.57 8.32
C PHE A 273 47.76 -14.90 8.96
N MET A 274 46.81 -15.67 9.51
CA MET A 274 47.09 -17.00 10.07
C MET A 274 47.63 -17.97 9.01
N ALA A 275 47.04 -17.97 7.81
CA ALA A 275 47.51 -18.78 6.69
C ALA A 275 48.90 -18.36 6.20
N ALA A 276 49.22 -17.07 6.20
CA ALA A 276 50.54 -16.57 5.87
C ALA A 276 51.60 -17.01 6.91
N ARG A 277 51.26 -16.98 8.20
CA ARG A 277 52.17 -17.41 9.27
C ARG A 277 52.49 -18.91 9.18
N ARG A 278 51.48 -19.73 8.86
CA ARG A 278 51.66 -21.18 8.70
C ARG A 278 52.59 -21.54 7.53
N ARG A 279 52.51 -20.78 6.42
CA ARG A 279 53.38 -20.97 5.25
C ARG A 279 54.84 -20.60 5.47
N LYS A 280 55.16 -19.77 6.47
CA LYS A 280 56.54 -19.44 6.84
C LYS A 280 57.17 -20.41 7.85
N ALA A 281 56.36 -21.29 8.45
CA ALA A 281 56.79 -22.27 9.44
C ALA A 281 56.92 -23.70 8.86
N ALA A 282 56.66 -23.87 7.58
CA ALA A 282 56.90 -25.07 6.78
C ALA A 282 57.96 -24.75 5.72
#